data_AF-A0A258GM69-F1
#
_entry.id   AF-A0A258GM69-F1
#
_cell.length_a   1.000
_cell.length_b   1.000
_cell.length_c   1.000
_cell.angle_alpha   90.00
_cell.angle_beta   90.00
_cell.angle_gamma   90.00
#
_symmetry.space_group_name_H-M   'P 1'
#
loop_
_entity.id
_entity.type
_entity.pdbx_description
1 polymer ?
#
loop_
_entity_poly.entity_id
_entity_poly.type
_entity_poly.pdbx_seq_one_letter_code
_entity_poly.pdbx_strand_id
1 'polypeptide(L)'
;MSENKTKAGTAPKSETVAEEDVVIHATASPPYHVKGEVVEDGDAPQAPSRQPPDPASWMHQRLVHQILEFEKNLSKDHELGGRFVGGPSNEPLHITNVASWGPDMIVFMGQLPDGKKFELLQHYSQVSVLLVAVPKMKDEPRRIGFELLKNVKDLPLPWGDPIS
;
A
#
# COMPACT_ATOMS: atom_id res chain seq x y z
N MET A 1 -70.25 -11.77 -25.07
CA MET A 1 -70.18 -12.19 -26.49
C MET A 1 -68.72 -12.44 -26.81
N SER A 2 -68.46 -13.63 -27.34
CA SER A 2 -67.34 -14.12 -28.16
C SER A 2 -65.97 -13.44 -28.03
N GLU A 3 -64.98 -14.14 -27.48
CA GLU A 3 -64.08 -15.08 -28.19
C GLU A 3 -63.12 -14.38 -29.15
N ASN A 4 -61.81 -14.50 -28.87
CA ASN A 4 -60.95 -15.07 -29.90
C ASN A 4 -59.92 -16.02 -29.27
N LYS A 5 -59.76 -17.14 -29.96
CA LYS A 5 -59.04 -18.36 -29.58
C LYS A 5 -57.79 -18.47 -30.47
N THR A 6 -56.94 -19.45 -30.14
CA THR A 6 -55.97 -20.15 -31.03
C THR A 6 -54.56 -19.54 -31.01
N LYS A 7 -53.44 -20.24 -30.78
CA LYS A 7 -53.06 -21.65 -30.48
C LYS A 7 -51.66 -21.54 -29.81
N ALA A 8 -51.40 -22.16 -28.67
CA ALA A 8 -50.84 -23.51 -28.50
C ALA A 8 -49.54 -23.79 -29.28
N GLY A 9 -48.46 -24.04 -28.52
CA GLY A 9 -47.18 -24.55 -28.98
C GLY A 9 -46.26 -24.94 -27.81
N THR A 10 -46.68 -25.94 -27.03
CA THR A 10 -45.88 -26.97 -26.32
C THR A 10 -44.71 -26.53 -25.41
N ALA A 11 -44.95 -26.65 -24.09
CA ALA A 11 -43.96 -26.86 -23.02
C ALA A 11 -43.51 -28.35 -22.97
N PRO A 12 -42.78 -28.90 -21.96
CA PRO A 12 -42.09 -28.31 -20.80
C PRO A 12 -40.72 -28.97 -20.47
N LYS A 13 -39.99 -28.42 -19.49
CA LYS A 13 -39.49 -29.12 -18.28
C LYS A 13 -38.74 -28.11 -17.40
N SER A 14 -39.42 -27.61 -16.38
CA SER A 14 -39.32 -28.04 -14.95
C SER A 14 -37.99 -27.57 -14.35
N GLU A 15 -38.00 -26.48 -13.57
CA GLU A 15 -38.08 -26.49 -12.09
C GLU A 15 -36.84 -27.16 -11.48
N THR A 16 -36.09 -26.57 -10.54
CA THR A 16 -36.51 -25.79 -9.37
C THR A 16 -35.29 -25.12 -8.71
N VAL A 17 -35.47 -23.86 -8.28
CA VAL A 17 -35.08 -23.20 -7.01
C VAL A 17 -33.87 -23.72 -6.20
N ALA A 18 -32.90 -22.83 -5.91
CA ALA A 18 -32.60 -22.34 -4.55
C ALA A 18 -31.37 -21.41 -4.55
N GLU A 19 -31.40 -20.43 -3.65
CA GLU A 19 -30.41 -19.36 -3.45
C GLU A 19 -29.13 -19.84 -2.73
N GLU A 20 -28.14 -18.94 -2.72
CA GLU A 20 -27.01 -18.78 -1.79
C GLU A 20 -25.57 -19.13 -2.23
N ASP A 21 -24.71 -18.18 -1.83
CA ASP A 21 -23.28 -18.18 -1.60
C ASP A 21 -22.24 -17.92 -2.72
N VAL A 22 -21.74 -16.68 -2.63
CA VAL A 22 -20.45 -16.12 -3.02
C VAL A 22 -19.30 -17.11 -2.86
N VAL A 23 -18.45 -17.31 -3.89
CA VAL A 23 -16.98 -17.23 -3.73
C VAL A 23 -16.29 -16.84 -5.04
N ILE A 24 -15.56 -15.73 -5.01
CA ILE A 24 -14.59 -15.33 -6.04
C ILE A 24 -13.29 -16.07 -5.72
N HIS A 25 -12.81 -16.93 -6.62
CA HIS A 25 -11.39 -17.30 -6.67
C HIS A 25 -10.87 -17.04 -8.08
N ALA A 26 -10.44 -15.80 -8.31
CA ALA A 26 -9.65 -15.44 -9.48
C ALA A 26 -8.26 -16.09 -9.36
N THR A 27 -8.12 -17.36 -9.76
CA THR A 27 -6.82 -17.98 -9.98
C THR A 27 -6.36 -17.65 -11.40
N ALA A 28 -5.93 -16.41 -11.63
CA ALA A 28 -5.27 -16.06 -12.89
C ALA A 28 -3.78 -16.41 -12.80
N SER A 29 -3.45 -17.70 -12.86
CA SER A 29 -2.16 -18.10 -13.44
C SER A 29 -2.22 -17.75 -14.94
N PRO A 30 -1.27 -16.98 -15.50
CA PRO A 30 -1.34 -16.61 -16.91
C PRO A 30 -1.27 -17.86 -17.81
N PRO A 31 -2.20 -18.04 -18.77
CA PRO A 31 -2.30 -19.25 -19.57
C PRO A 31 -1.48 -19.12 -20.85
N TYR A 32 -0.15 -19.17 -20.77
CA TYR A 32 0.66 -19.45 -21.96
C TYR A 32 1.85 -20.34 -21.59
N HIS A 33 1.76 -21.62 -21.94
CA HIS A 33 2.93 -22.49 -22.07
C HIS A 33 3.60 -22.17 -23.41
N VAL A 34 4.61 -21.30 -23.40
CA VAL A 34 5.50 -21.18 -24.56
C VAL A 34 6.42 -22.41 -24.53
N LYS A 35 6.17 -23.39 -25.41
CA LYS A 35 7.14 -24.45 -25.71
C LYS A 35 8.27 -23.82 -26.54
N GLY A 36 9.22 -23.19 -25.88
CA GLY A 36 10.51 -22.85 -26.46
C GLY A 36 11.41 -24.08 -26.40
N GLU A 37 11.87 -24.53 -27.55
CA GLU A 37 12.92 -25.53 -27.68
C GLU A 37 14.19 -24.96 -27.03
N VAL A 38 14.73 -25.67 -26.03
CA VAL A 38 15.99 -25.28 -25.37
C VAL A 38 17.11 -25.62 -26.34
N VAL A 39 17.64 -24.61 -27.01
CA VAL A 39 18.97 -24.70 -27.63
C VAL A 39 19.95 -24.47 -26.50
N GLU A 40 20.71 -25.50 -26.12
CA GLU A 40 21.80 -25.36 -25.14
C GLU A 40 22.94 -24.57 -25.78
N ASP A 41 23.00 -23.27 -25.51
CA ASP A 41 24.20 -22.47 -25.73
C ASP A 41 25.02 -22.43 -24.44
N GLY A 42 26.27 -22.89 -24.58
CA GLY A 42 27.22 -23.11 -23.51
C GLY A 42 27.68 -21.84 -22.77
N ASP A 43 28.14 -22.07 -21.55
CA ASP A 43 29.07 -21.29 -20.71
C ASP A 43 29.20 -19.78 -21.04
N ALA A 44 28.09 -19.06 -20.98
CA ALA A 44 28.10 -17.60 -20.95
C ALA A 44 28.28 -17.13 -19.49
N PRO A 45 29.15 -16.14 -19.23
CA PRO A 45 29.30 -15.57 -17.89
C PRO A 45 27.95 -15.01 -17.43
N GLN A 46 27.44 -15.54 -16.31
CA GLN A 46 26.22 -15.01 -15.69
C GLN A 46 26.43 -13.52 -15.39
N ALA A 47 25.76 -12.66 -16.16
CA ALA A 47 25.68 -11.25 -15.83
C ALA A 47 25.16 -11.12 -14.39
N PRO A 48 25.72 -10.21 -13.57
CA PRO A 48 25.24 -10.04 -12.20
C PRO A 48 23.73 -9.81 -12.25
N SER A 49 22.96 -10.63 -11.54
CA SER A 49 21.51 -10.52 -11.47
C SER A 49 21.16 -9.09 -11.05
N ARG A 50 20.71 -8.27 -12.01
CA ARG A 50 20.29 -6.89 -11.72
C ARG A 50 19.06 -7.01 -10.82
N GLN A 51 19.20 -6.61 -9.57
CA GLN A 51 18.09 -6.61 -8.62
C GLN A 51 16.92 -5.82 -9.24
N PRO A 52 15.69 -6.33 -9.16
CA PRO A 52 14.53 -5.61 -9.67
C PRO A 52 14.41 -4.24 -8.97
N PRO A 53 13.86 -3.22 -9.65
CA PRO A 53 13.68 -1.89 -9.05
C PRO A 53 12.88 -1.96 -7.74
N ASP A 54 13.27 -1.16 -6.75
CA ASP A 54 12.59 -1.03 -5.45
C ASP A 54 12.14 0.42 -5.22
N PRO A 55 11.07 0.88 -5.92
CA PRO A 55 10.55 2.23 -5.77
C PRO A 55 10.00 2.53 -4.36
N ALA A 56 9.53 1.53 -3.63
CA ALA A 56 9.06 1.69 -2.25
C ALA A 56 10.20 2.11 -1.32
N SER A 57 11.36 1.45 -1.36
CA SER A 57 12.52 1.86 -0.55
C SER A 57 12.99 3.28 -0.89
N TRP A 58 12.90 3.69 -2.16
CA TRP A 58 13.24 5.06 -2.58
C TRP A 58 12.22 6.11 -2.07
N MET A 59 10.94 5.77 -2.06
CA MET A 59 9.91 6.62 -1.45
C MET A 59 10.08 6.69 0.07
N HIS A 60 10.34 5.56 0.71
CA HIS A 60 10.53 5.46 2.15
C HIS A 60 11.65 6.38 2.64
N GLN A 61 12.82 6.36 2.00
CA GLN A 61 13.91 7.28 2.34
C GLN A 61 13.46 8.75 2.30
N ARG A 62 12.77 9.16 1.23
CA ARG A 62 12.28 10.55 1.09
C ARG A 62 11.24 10.90 2.17
N LEU A 63 10.34 9.98 2.51
CA LEU A 63 9.39 10.16 3.60
C LEU A 63 10.12 10.33 4.94
N VAL A 64 11.15 9.55 5.20
CA VAL A 64 11.95 9.65 6.43
C VAL A 64 12.66 11.01 6.53
N HIS A 65 13.29 11.49 5.46
CA HIS A 65 13.88 12.83 5.44
C HIS A 65 12.83 13.93 5.66
N GLN A 66 11.67 13.83 4.99
CA GLN A 66 10.60 14.82 5.16
C GLN A 66 10.04 14.82 6.60
N ILE A 67 9.87 13.65 7.20
CA ILE A 67 9.44 13.51 8.60
C ILE A 67 10.48 14.15 9.53
N LEU A 68 11.76 13.89 9.30
CA LEU A 68 12.85 14.48 10.09
C LEU A 68 12.82 16.01 10.03
N GLU A 69 12.72 16.60 8.83
CA GLU A 69 12.64 18.06 8.67
C GLU A 69 11.38 18.65 9.31
N PHE A 70 10.24 17.96 9.19
CA PHE A 70 9.01 18.38 9.86
C PHE A 70 9.18 18.39 11.39
N GLU A 71 9.77 17.33 11.96
CA GLU A 71 9.96 17.18 13.40
C GLU A 71 10.95 18.18 14.01
N LYS A 72 11.98 18.62 13.26
CA LYS A 72 12.91 19.67 13.69
C LYS A 72 12.20 20.98 14.04
N ASN A 73 11.04 21.24 13.42
CA ASN A 73 10.26 22.46 13.59
C ASN A 73 9.14 22.32 14.63
N LEU A 74 8.99 21.16 15.29
CA LEU A 74 7.93 20.93 16.28
C LEU A 74 8.32 21.40 17.69
N SER A 75 7.35 22.03 18.38
CA SER A 75 7.49 22.35 19.80
C SER A 75 7.48 21.10 20.69
N LYS A 76 7.89 21.25 21.95
CA LYS A 76 7.93 20.16 22.95
C LYS A 76 6.55 19.60 23.32
N ASP A 77 5.48 20.29 22.95
CA ASP A 77 4.10 19.90 23.26
C ASP A 77 3.46 19.09 22.15
N HIS A 78 4.13 18.99 20.98
CA HIS A 78 3.61 18.32 19.80
C HIS A 78 4.50 17.18 19.34
N GLU A 79 3.87 16.24 18.64
CA GLU A 79 4.44 15.06 17.99
C GLU A 79 4.03 15.01 16.52
N LEU A 80 4.63 14.07 15.79
CA LEU A 80 4.26 13.76 14.41
C LEU A 80 2.88 13.10 14.35
N GLY A 81 1.95 13.80 13.71
CA GLY A 81 0.68 13.25 13.27
C GLY A 81 0.63 13.11 11.75
N GLY A 82 -0.31 12.29 11.29
CA GLY A 82 -0.57 12.09 9.87
C GLY A 82 -2.05 12.00 9.56
N ARG A 83 -2.45 12.57 8.42
CA ARG A 83 -3.74 12.31 7.79
C ARG A 83 -3.52 11.69 6.41
N PHE A 84 -4.21 10.58 6.15
CA PHE A 84 -4.18 9.90 4.87
C PHE A 84 -5.34 10.38 4.01
N VAL A 85 -5.07 10.85 2.79
CA VAL A 85 -6.12 11.33 1.88
C VAL A 85 -6.99 10.15 1.46
N GLY A 86 -8.29 10.22 1.72
CA GLY A 86 -9.22 9.11 1.51
C GLY A 86 -9.11 7.98 2.54
N GLY A 87 -8.40 8.20 3.64
CA GLY A 87 -8.28 7.24 4.74
C GLY A 87 -9.58 7.04 5.54
N PRO A 88 -9.63 6.00 6.39
CA PRO A 88 -10.85 5.62 7.13
C PRO A 88 -11.23 6.60 8.24
N SER A 89 -10.33 7.48 8.64
CA SER A 89 -10.52 8.46 9.72
C SER A 89 -10.24 9.87 9.21
N ASN A 90 -11.12 10.80 9.60
CA ASN A 90 -10.87 12.22 9.42
C ASN A 90 -9.97 12.78 10.53
N GLU A 91 -9.73 12.08 11.62
CA GLU A 91 -8.87 12.56 12.70
C GLU A 91 -7.38 12.30 12.42
N PRO A 92 -6.47 13.23 12.76
CA PRO A 92 -5.04 12.96 12.73
C PRO A 92 -4.66 11.72 13.56
N LEU A 93 -3.82 10.87 12.99
CA LEU A 93 -3.28 9.69 13.64
C LEU A 93 -1.86 9.95 14.12
N HIS A 94 -1.46 9.39 15.27
CA HIS A 94 -0.08 9.49 15.74
C HIS A 94 0.77 8.49 14.98
N ILE A 95 1.60 8.97 14.05
CA ILE A 95 2.51 8.10 13.32
C ILE A 95 3.69 7.78 14.23
N THR A 96 3.97 6.49 14.37
CA THR A 96 5.05 6.01 15.24
C THR A 96 6.16 5.29 14.49
N ASN A 97 5.89 4.85 13.26
CA ASN A 97 6.87 4.22 12.39
C ASN A 97 6.38 4.26 10.93
N VAL A 98 7.32 4.20 9.99
CA VAL A 98 7.08 4.04 8.55
C VAL A 98 8.11 3.06 8.00
N ALA A 99 7.69 2.09 7.20
CA ALA A 99 8.57 1.09 6.60
C ALA A 99 8.25 0.88 5.11
N SER A 100 9.24 0.43 4.33
CA SER A 100 9.00 -0.18 3.01
C SER A 100 8.93 -1.71 3.12
N TRP A 101 8.14 -2.34 2.26
CA TRP A 101 8.05 -3.79 2.15
C TRP A 101 7.95 -4.23 0.68
N GLY A 102 8.88 -5.09 0.24
CA GLY A 102 8.98 -5.46 -1.17
C GLY A 102 9.29 -4.23 -2.05
N PRO A 103 9.10 -4.32 -3.38
CA PRO A 103 9.42 -3.20 -4.25
C PRO A 103 8.39 -2.07 -4.19
N ASP A 104 7.18 -2.30 -3.66
CA ASP A 104 6.03 -1.45 -3.95
C ASP A 104 5.17 -1.02 -2.75
N MET A 105 5.34 -1.58 -1.55
CA MET A 105 4.52 -1.22 -0.39
C MET A 105 5.21 -0.25 0.56
N ILE A 106 4.43 0.70 1.08
CA ILE A 106 4.74 1.52 2.26
C ILE A 106 3.77 1.13 3.37
N VAL A 107 4.31 0.94 4.58
CA VAL A 107 3.55 0.61 5.77
C VAL A 107 3.68 1.74 6.79
N PHE A 108 2.56 2.37 7.14
CA PHE A 108 2.48 3.33 8.23
C PHE A 108 1.96 2.64 9.48
N MET A 109 2.64 2.83 10.61
CA MET A 109 2.24 2.24 11.89
C MET A 109 2.10 3.33 12.94
N GLY A 110 1.12 3.19 13.81
CA GLY A 110 0.87 4.22 14.80
C GLY A 110 -0.18 3.90 15.83
N GLN A 111 -0.68 4.96 16.44
CA GLN A 111 -1.76 4.90 17.42
C GLN A 111 -2.86 5.89 17.05
N LEU A 112 -4.10 5.50 17.28
CA LEU A 112 -5.23 6.40 17.31
C LEU A 112 -5.18 7.26 18.59
N PRO A 113 -5.94 8.37 18.66
CA PRO A 113 -6.01 9.21 19.86
C PRO A 113 -6.47 8.49 21.13
N ASP A 114 -7.22 7.38 20.99
CA ASP A 114 -7.64 6.52 22.10
C ASP A 114 -6.60 5.44 22.47
N GLY A 115 -5.41 5.48 21.87
CA GLY A 115 -4.29 4.59 22.14
C GLY A 115 -4.33 3.24 21.43
N LYS A 116 -5.40 2.90 20.69
CA LYS A 116 -5.42 1.69 19.85
C LYS A 116 -4.35 1.79 18.77
N LYS A 117 -3.69 0.66 18.47
CA LYS A 117 -2.68 0.60 17.40
C LYS A 117 -3.37 0.55 16.02
N PHE A 118 -2.72 1.14 15.02
CA PHE A 118 -3.11 0.96 13.62
C PHE A 118 -1.89 0.61 12.76
N GLU A 119 -2.17 -0.09 11.66
CA GLU A 119 -1.26 -0.27 10.55
C GLU A 119 -2.02 0.01 9.26
N LEU A 120 -1.42 0.82 8.38
CA LEU A 120 -1.96 1.13 7.07
C LEU A 120 -0.94 0.75 6.00
N LEU A 121 -1.32 -0.20 5.15
CA LEU A 121 -0.53 -0.67 4.03
C LEU A 121 -1.01 0.04 2.76
N GLN A 122 -0.09 0.68 2.03
CA GLN A 122 -0.39 1.35 0.78
C GLN A 122 0.63 1.01 -0.30
N HIS A 123 0.15 0.86 -1.53
CA HIS A 123 1.04 0.88 -2.69
C HIS A 123 1.70 2.25 -2.81
N TYR A 124 3.00 2.29 -3.14
CA TYR A 124 3.79 3.53 -3.17
C TYR A 124 3.16 4.61 -4.06
N SER A 125 2.55 4.22 -5.19
CA SER A 125 1.88 5.18 -6.09
C SER A 125 0.59 5.80 -5.52
N GLN A 126 0.04 5.24 -4.45
CA GLN A 126 -1.19 5.70 -3.80
C GLN A 126 -0.91 6.49 -2.51
N VAL A 127 0.35 6.57 -2.09
CA VAL A 127 0.70 7.26 -0.84
C VAL A 127 0.43 8.75 -0.99
N SER A 128 -0.53 9.23 -0.20
CA SER A 128 -0.83 10.65 -0.03
C SER A 128 -1.05 10.91 1.46
N VAL A 129 -0.06 11.54 2.08
CA VAL A 129 -0.02 11.81 3.52
C VAL A 129 0.18 13.30 3.76
N LEU A 130 -0.65 13.85 4.64
CA LEU A 130 -0.48 15.17 5.20
C LEU A 130 0.15 15.02 6.59
N LEU A 131 1.35 15.57 6.77
CA LEU A 131 2.00 15.66 8.08
C LEU A 131 1.39 16.81 8.88
N VAL A 132 1.00 16.55 10.13
CA VAL A 132 0.39 17.53 11.02
C VAL A 132 1.00 17.44 12.40
N ALA A 133 1.06 18.55 13.13
CA ALA A 133 1.46 18.56 14.53
C ALA A 133 0.27 18.12 15.39
N VAL A 134 0.44 17.08 16.21
CA VAL A 134 -0.58 16.60 17.16
C VAL A 134 -0.08 16.74 18.59
N PRO A 135 -0.94 16.97 19.59
CA PRO A 135 -0.50 17.02 20.99
C PRO A 135 0.22 15.74 21.42
N LYS A 136 1.24 15.82 22.27
CA LYS A 136 1.94 14.64 22.78
C LYS A 136 1.00 13.72 23.59
N MET A 137 1.17 12.41 23.46
CA MET A 137 0.39 11.42 24.25
C MET A 137 1.03 11.07 25.59
N LYS A 138 2.32 11.38 25.78
CA LYS A 138 3.09 11.09 26.99
C LYS A 138 3.79 12.35 27.49
N ASP A 139 4.50 12.23 28.62
CA ASP A 139 5.24 13.35 29.21
C ASP A 139 6.30 13.93 28.26
N GLU A 140 6.98 13.08 27.50
CA GLU A 140 7.95 13.46 26.47
C GLU A 140 7.39 13.24 25.06
N PRO A 141 7.61 14.19 24.13
CA PRO A 141 7.12 14.06 22.77
C PRO A 141 7.97 13.06 21.97
N ARG A 142 7.32 12.17 21.24
CA ARG A 142 7.97 11.25 20.31
C ARG A 142 8.56 11.99 19.10
N ARG A 143 9.76 11.57 18.70
CA ARG A 143 10.50 12.05 17.52
C ARG A 143 11.05 10.85 16.75
N ILE A 144 10.35 10.42 15.71
CA ILE A 144 10.67 9.17 15.01
C ILE A 144 11.62 9.37 13.83
N GLY A 145 11.72 10.58 13.27
CA GLY A 145 12.53 10.85 12.07
C GLY A 145 14.00 10.49 12.25
N PHE A 146 14.56 10.78 13.42
CA PHE A 146 15.95 10.46 13.76
C PHE A 146 16.20 8.96 13.93
N GLU A 147 15.21 8.22 14.45
CA GLU A 147 15.31 6.76 14.61
C GLU A 147 15.15 6.06 13.26
N LEU A 148 14.22 6.53 12.44
CA LEU A 148 13.98 6.03 11.09
C LEU A 148 15.23 6.20 10.22
N LEU A 149 15.89 7.36 10.27
CA LEU A 149 17.06 7.65 9.46
C LEU A 149 18.20 6.63 9.67
N LYS A 150 18.36 6.11 10.89
CA LYS A 150 19.38 5.09 11.20
C LYS A 150 19.16 3.76 10.47
N ASN A 151 17.92 3.49 10.07
CA ASN A 151 17.49 2.22 9.49
C ASN A 151 17.25 2.30 7.97
N VAL A 152 17.40 3.48 7.38
CA VAL A 152 17.27 3.66 5.92
C VAL A 152 18.64 3.44 5.27
N LYS A 153 18.65 2.73 4.14
CA LYS A 153 19.86 2.60 3.32
C LYS A 153 20.16 3.95 2.66
N ASP A 154 21.42 4.38 2.70
CA ASP A 154 21.88 5.51 1.87
C ASP A 154 21.76 5.12 0.40
N LEU A 155 20.64 5.46 -0.23
CA LEU A 155 20.50 5.32 -1.67
C LEU A 155 21.05 6.60 -2.32
N PRO A 156 21.80 6.48 -3.42
CA PRO A 156 22.22 7.64 -4.19
C PRO A 156 20.97 8.39 -4.62
N LEU A 157 20.77 9.61 -4.10
CA LEU A 157 19.64 10.46 -4.43
C LEU A 157 19.73 10.77 -5.93
N PRO A 158 18.87 10.20 -6.80
CA PRO A 158 18.96 10.42 -8.24
C PRO A 158 18.49 11.83 -8.63
N TRP A 159 18.01 12.59 -7.65
CA TRP A 159 17.53 13.96 -7.75
C TRP A 159 18.19 14.72 -6.60
N GLY A 160 18.75 15.91 -6.85
CA GLY A 160 19.34 16.73 -5.79
C GLY A 160 18.33 16.99 -4.66
N ASP A 161 18.84 17.29 -3.46
CA ASP A 161 18.00 17.55 -2.29
C ASP A 161 16.91 18.57 -2.63
N PRO A 162 15.62 18.21 -2.55
CA PRO A 162 14.52 19.10 -2.97
C PRO A 162 14.36 20.34 -2.06
N ILE A 163 15.23 20.50 -1.07
CA ILE A 163 15.19 21.52 -0.01
C ILE A 163 16.57 22.22 0.14
N SER A 164 17.45 22.15 -0.89
CA SER A 164 18.64 23.02 -0.97
C SER A 164 18.27 24.47 -1.22
#